data_AF-A0A1F3Y368-F1
#
_entry.id   AF-A0A1F3Y368-F1
#
_cell.length_a   1.000
_cell.length_b   1.000
_cell.length_c   1.000
_cell.angle_alpha   90.00
_cell.angle_beta   90.00
_cell.angle_gamma   90.00
#
_symmetry.space_group_name_H-M   'P 1'
#
loop_
_entity.id
_entity.type
_entity.pdbx_description
1 polymer ?
#
loop_
_entity_poly.entity_id
_entity_poly.type
_entity_poly.pdbx_seq_one_letter_code
_entity_poly.pdbx_strand_id
1 'polypeptide(L)'
;MFFRVFRLALPCLWIALSGTAFAESELGLDEYLAQVGRGNLGMRGAAEISAGAFARSVEKDVLLAPTLFANARHASDASEGSNQFYLSEKVNATSYSAGIQQLTSFGLSGRLYYQIDHNDILNPRSPLVSAAPGFTSSFYDSKPVIELNLNLWRNRLGRETRATQTLIESGALVTGYGESFRIKMTKAQAEAIYWRLSLARETVAVQKDSVARAKKIRDWNDRRLRLQLADRADLLQAEALLQARALELQAAIDEEAAASRAFNTGRGVDSDRVSEKLIKVDTIAMDRITIPARAPMREDVKAAEAAQKAAVASTVIGREKNRPTFDLFGSVALNGRDPRMSQSVSQSFKTENPTYAAGVKLTMPLDFGALSDVREGYGRESDGAVLNFERRLFEQERDWADLSTKFNDAKRRLQLALGMEAVQKEKYDHERDRLTRGRTVTFQVLQFEQDYRNSQLARIRSQAELLTLLANMKTYGDAK
;
A
#
# COMPACT_ATOMS: atom_id res chain seq x y z
N MET A 1 -48.86 7.81 -37.40
CA MET A 1 -49.74 7.21 -38.42
C MET A 1 -48.95 7.16 -39.72
N PHE A 2 -48.37 6.00 -40.06
CA PHE A 2 -48.11 5.48 -41.40
C PHE A 2 -47.18 4.26 -41.29
N PHE A 3 -47.79 3.10 -41.50
CA PHE A 3 -47.16 1.80 -41.67
C PHE A 3 -46.24 1.79 -42.89
N ARG A 4 -45.08 1.14 -42.80
CA ARG A 4 -44.55 0.35 -43.93
C ARG A 4 -43.91 -0.94 -43.45
N VAL A 5 -44.55 -2.01 -43.90
CA VAL A 5 -44.23 -3.43 -43.83
C VAL A 5 -42.96 -3.72 -44.64
N PHE A 6 -42.03 -4.50 -44.09
CA PHE A 6 -41.13 -5.31 -44.92
C PHE A 6 -40.97 -6.71 -44.32
N ARG A 7 -41.23 -7.71 -45.17
CA ARG A 7 -41.24 -9.15 -44.90
C ARG A 7 -39.84 -9.76 -45.07
N LEU A 8 -39.59 -10.80 -44.26
CA LEU A 8 -38.81 -12.03 -44.51
C LEU A 8 -37.39 -11.94 -45.12
N ALA A 9 -36.41 -12.39 -44.32
CA ALA A 9 -35.57 -13.54 -44.70
C ALA A 9 -34.89 -14.12 -43.43
N LEU A 10 -35.22 -15.38 -43.12
CA LEU A 10 -34.49 -16.24 -42.19
C LEU A 10 -33.13 -16.59 -42.81
N PRO A 11 -32.08 -16.73 -41.99
CA PRO A 11 -31.27 -17.93 -42.10
C PRO A 11 -31.08 -18.60 -40.74
N CYS A 12 -31.38 -19.91 -40.73
CA CYS A 12 -31.03 -20.85 -39.69
C CYS A 12 -29.51 -20.79 -39.43
N LEU A 13 -29.12 -20.18 -38.31
CA LEU A 13 -27.78 -20.35 -37.76
C LEU A 13 -27.82 -21.56 -36.83
N TRP A 14 -27.24 -22.67 -37.29
CA TRP A 14 -26.90 -23.81 -36.45
C TRP A 14 -25.97 -23.34 -35.32
N ILE A 15 -26.51 -23.19 -34.12
CA ILE A 15 -25.70 -23.09 -32.91
C ILE A 15 -25.22 -24.51 -32.60
N ALA A 16 -24.03 -24.82 -33.11
CA ALA A 16 -23.26 -25.95 -32.65
C ALA A 16 -23.05 -25.80 -31.14
N LEU A 17 -23.58 -26.76 -30.37
CA LEU A 17 -23.10 -27.02 -29.01
C LEU A 17 -21.63 -27.44 -29.11
N SER A 18 -20.72 -26.48 -29.09
CA SER A 18 -19.33 -26.72 -28.75
C SER A 18 -19.27 -27.04 -27.26
N GLY A 19 -19.40 -28.33 -26.94
CA GLY A 19 -18.90 -28.87 -25.69
C GLY A 19 -17.41 -28.59 -25.64
N THR A 20 -17.02 -27.52 -24.95
CA THR A 20 -15.64 -27.28 -24.56
C THR A 20 -15.27 -28.40 -23.61
N ALA A 21 -14.64 -29.43 -24.16
CA ALA A 21 -13.74 -30.27 -23.39
C ALA A 21 -12.73 -29.33 -22.74
N PHE A 22 -12.87 -29.11 -21.44
CA PHE A 22 -11.84 -28.45 -20.65
C PHE A 22 -10.59 -29.32 -20.77
N ALA A 23 -9.68 -28.93 -21.65
CA ALA A 23 -8.32 -29.38 -21.54
C ALA A 23 -7.85 -28.96 -20.15
N GLU A 24 -7.50 -29.92 -19.29
CA GLU A 24 -6.87 -29.67 -18.01
C GLU A 24 -5.54 -28.94 -18.26
N SER A 25 -5.57 -27.62 -18.32
CA SER A 25 -4.37 -26.79 -18.37
C SER A 25 -3.64 -26.94 -17.05
N GLU A 26 -2.36 -27.30 -17.10
CA GLU A 26 -1.49 -27.31 -15.94
C GLU A 26 -1.15 -25.86 -15.55
N LEU A 27 -1.60 -25.42 -14.37
CA LEU A 27 -1.40 -24.07 -13.88
C LEU A 27 -0.14 -24.03 -13.01
N GLY A 28 0.89 -23.33 -13.48
CA GLY A 28 2.14 -23.13 -12.73
C GLY A 28 2.04 -22.05 -11.65
N LEU A 29 3.02 -22.04 -10.74
CA LEU A 29 3.09 -21.04 -9.66
C LEU A 29 3.13 -19.61 -10.19
N ASP A 30 3.99 -19.33 -11.17
CA ASP A 30 4.17 -17.97 -11.71
C ASP A 30 2.90 -17.46 -12.40
N GLU A 31 2.20 -18.34 -13.11
CA GLU A 31 0.93 -18.01 -13.75
C GLU A 31 -0.15 -17.73 -12.69
N TYR A 32 -0.21 -18.54 -11.62
CA TYR A 32 -1.10 -18.27 -10.50
C TYR A 32 -0.78 -16.93 -9.82
N LEU A 33 0.49 -16.62 -9.54
CA LEU A 33 0.89 -15.34 -8.96
C LEU A 33 0.52 -14.16 -9.88
N ALA A 34 0.59 -14.34 -11.21
CA ALA A 34 0.14 -13.35 -12.18
C ALA A 34 -1.39 -13.21 -12.21
N GLN A 35 -2.15 -14.28 -11.98
CA GLN A 35 -3.61 -14.21 -11.80
C GLN A 35 -3.96 -13.46 -10.50
N VAL A 36 -3.28 -13.77 -9.40
CA VAL A 36 -3.44 -13.07 -8.10
C VAL A 36 -3.13 -11.58 -8.26
N GLY A 37 -2.04 -11.22 -8.93
CA GLY A 37 -1.69 -9.82 -9.19
C GLY A 37 -2.76 -9.03 -9.94
N ARG A 38 -3.53 -9.71 -10.82
CA ARG A 38 -4.59 -9.09 -11.63
C ARG A 38 -5.97 -9.15 -10.98
N GLY A 39 -6.28 -10.21 -10.25
CA GLY A 39 -7.60 -10.48 -9.69
C GLY A 39 -7.76 -10.05 -8.23
N ASN A 40 -6.69 -10.03 -7.45
CA ASN A 40 -6.77 -9.67 -6.03
C ASN A 40 -6.95 -8.16 -5.84
N LEU A 41 -8.14 -7.75 -5.39
CA LEU A 41 -8.48 -6.34 -5.18
C LEU A 41 -7.60 -5.68 -4.10
N GLY A 42 -7.21 -6.40 -3.05
CA GLY A 42 -6.33 -5.87 -2.01
C GLY A 42 -4.93 -5.58 -2.53
N MET A 43 -4.39 -6.47 -3.37
CA MET A 43 -3.08 -6.30 -4.00
C MET A 43 -3.09 -5.16 -5.03
N ARG A 44 -4.15 -5.06 -5.83
CA ARG A 44 -4.34 -3.93 -6.77
C ARG A 44 -4.47 -2.61 -6.03
N GLY A 45 -5.27 -2.57 -4.97
CA GLY A 45 -5.40 -1.39 -4.11
C GLY A 45 -4.05 -0.96 -3.54
N ALA A 46 -3.28 -1.90 -2.99
CA ALA A 46 -1.93 -1.63 -2.49
C ALA A 46 -0.98 -1.12 -3.61
N ALA A 47 -1.05 -1.68 -4.81
CA ALA A 47 -0.26 -1.24 -5.96
C ALA A 47 -0.59 0.20 -6.39
N GLU A 48 -1.87 0.54 -6.49
CA GLU A 48 -2.31 1.90 -6.83
C GLU A 48 -1.95 2.91 -5.73
N ILE A 49 -2.12 2.55 -4.45
CA ILE A 49 -1.73 3.41 -3.33
C ILE A 49 -0.21 3.61 -3.32
N SER A 50 0.56 2.55 -3.54
CA SER A 50 2.03 2.61 -3.61
C SER A 50 2.50 3.53 -4.74
N ALA A 51 2.01 3.30 -5.97
CA ALA A 51 2.34 4.13 -7.12
C ALA A 51 1.90 5.59 -6.93
N GLY A 52 0.69 5.82 -6.42
CA GLY A 52 0.18 7.15 -6.10
C GLY A 52 0.97 7.83 -4.99
N ALA A 53 1.46 7.09 -4.00
CA ALA A 53 2.34 7.63 -2.96
C ALA A 53 3.72 8.01 -3.51
N PHE A 54 4.33 7.19 -4.36
CA PHE A 54 5.58 7.57 -5.02
C PHE A 54 5.41 8.79 -5.93
N ALA A 55 4.29 8.90 -6.67
CA ALA A 55 3.98 10.08 -7.46
C ALA A 55 3.80 11.34 -6.58
N ARG A 56 3.13 11.20 -5.42
CA ARG A 56 2.98 12.29 -4.44
C ARG A 56 4.28 12.74 -3.79
N SER A 57 5.37 11.97 -3.87
CA SER A 57 6.67 12.41 -3.32
C SER A 57 7.19 13.70 -3.98
N VAL A 58 6.73 14.00 -5.20
CA VAL A 58 7.05 15.23 -5.96
C VAL A 58 6.22 16.44 -5.50
N GLU A 59 5.19 16.26 -4.65
CA GLU A 59 4.38 17.37 -4.09
C GLU A 59 5.25 18.39 -3.32
N LYS A 60 6.40 17.96 -2.81
CA LYS A 60 7.41 18.83 -2.20
C LYS A 60 7.87 19.97 -3.13
N ASP A 61 7.85 19.76 -4.45
CA ASP A 61 8.27 20.74 -5.44
C ASP A 61 7.12 21.71 -5.77
N VAL A 62 5.86 21.24 -5.64
CA VAL A 62 4.65 22.08 -5.78
C VAL A 62 4.62 23.16 -4.71
N LEU A 63 5.14 22.90 -3.50
CA LEU A 63 5.29 23.90 -2.45
C LEU A 63 6.12 25.13 -2.87
N LEU A 64 7.09 24.94 -3.77
CA LEU A 64 7.96 26.01 -4.29
C LEU A 64 7.55 26.49 -5.69
N ALA A 65 6.52 25.89 -6.27
CA ALA A 65 6.05 26.25 -7.59
C ALA A 65 5.39 27.63 -7.57
N PRO A 66 5.50 28.41 -8.66
CA PRO A 66 4.76 29.65 -8.79
C PRO A 66 3.25 29.34 -8.82
N THR A 67 2.48 30.09 -8.03
CA THR A 67 1.03 29.97 -7.97
C THR A 67 0.39 31.23 -8.55
N LEU A 68 -0.54 31.03 -9.47
CA LEU A 68 -1.39 32.10 -10.01
C LEU A 68 -2.52 32.38 -9.01
N PHE A 69 -2.79 33.64 -8.73
CA PHE A 69 -3.94 34.06 -7.95
C PHE A 69 -4.72 35.15 -8.68
N ALA A 70 -6.02 35.18 -8.45
CA ALA A 70 -6.90 36.26 -8.86
C ALA A 70 -7.93 36.51 -7.76
N ASN A 71 -8.15 37.77 -7.39
CA ASN A 71 -9.12 38.17 -6.38
C ASN A 71 -10.02 39.26 -6.96
N ALA A 72 -11.31 39.18 -6.65
CA ALA A 72 -12.27 40.24 -6.88
C ALA A 72 -12.97 40.52 -5.56
N ARG A 73 -13.03 41.78 -5.15
CA ARG A 73 -13.70 42.21 -3.92
C ARG A 73 -14.52 43.44 -4.22
N HIS A 74 -15.75 43.45 -3.73
CA HIS A 74 -16.61 44.63 -3.70
C HIS A 74 -16.92 44.94 -2.23
N ALA A 75 -16.77 46.20 -1.85
CA ALA A 75 -17.08 46.71 -0.53
C ALA A 75 -17.92 47.97 -0.66
N SER A 76 -18.96 48.07 0.16
CA SER A 76 -19.78 49.26 0.29
C SER A 76 -19.68 49.68 1.75
N ASP A 77 -19.12 50.85 1.99
CA ASP A 77 -18.98 51.42 3.32
C ASP A 77 -19.87 52.66 3.44
N ALA A 78 -20.70 52.68 4.48
CA ALA A 78 -21.56 53.82 4.83
C ALA A 78 -21.28 54.29 6.28
N SER A 79 -20.12 53.91 6.83
CA SER A 79 -19.68 54.39 8.13
C SER A 79 -19.38 55.88 8.08
N GLU A 80 -19.67 56.57 9.20
CA GLU A 80 -19.34 57.98 9.33
C GLU A 80 -17.82 58.14 9.37
N GLY A 81 -17.25 58.75 8.33
CA GLY A 81 -15.81 58.90 8.19
C GLY A 81 -15.17 59.62 9.38
N SER A 82 -14.07 59.08 9.91
CA SER A 82 -13.36 59.63 11.06
C SER A 82 -12.67 60.98 10.78
N ASN A 83 -12.53 61.36 9.51
CA ASN A 83 -11.91 62.61 9.07
C ASN A 83 -12.97 63.64 8.71
N GLN A 84 -13.07 64.71 9.52
CA GLN A 84 -14.05 65.80 9.37
C GLN A 84 -13.96 66.54 8.02
N PHE A 85 -12.84 66.44 7.30
CA PHE A 85 -12.65 67.07 6.00
C PHE A 85 -13.12 66.22 4.80
N TYR A 86 -13.24 64.90 4.97
CA TYR A 86 -13.62 63.94 3.92
C TYR A 86 -14.89 63.18 4.31
N LEU A 87 -15.91 63.92 4.75
CA LEU A 87 -17.23 63.36 5.01
C LEU A 87 -17.84 62.93 3.66
N SER A 88 -18.05 61.62 3.48
CA SER A 88 -18.84 61.05 2.38
C SER A 88 -19.95 60.22 2.97
N GLU A 89 -21.10 60.15 2.30
CA GLU A 89 -22.26 59.40 2.78
C GLU A 89 -22.12 57.90 2.51
N LYS A 90 -21.43 57.55 1.41
CA LYS A 90 -21.19 56.17 1.02
C LYS A 90 -19.97 56.08 0.11
N VAL A 91 -19.13 55.07 0.33
CA VAL A 91 -17.99 54.73 -0.52
C VAL A 91 -18.17 53.31 -1.04
N ASN A 92 -18.25 53.17 -2.36
CA ASN A 92 -18.18 51.87 -3.01
C ASN A 92 -16.76 51.65 -3.52
N ALA A 93 -16.14 50.54 -3.13
CA ALA A 93 -14.82 50.14 -3.56
C ALA A 93 -14.89 48.76 -4.23
N THR A 94 -14.47 48.67 -5.49
CA THR A 94 -14.34 47.40 -6.21
C THR A 94 -12.90 47.18 -6.59
N SER A 95 -12.26 46.15 -6.03
CA SER A 95 -10.86 45.82 -6.28
C SER A 95 -10.73 44.51 -7.04
N TYR A 96 -9.99 44.52 -8.14
CA TYR A 96 -9.55 43.34 -8.87
C TYR A 96 -8.04 43.21 -8.73
N SER A 97 -7.53 42.03 -8.40
CA SER A 97 -6.10 41.75 -8.45
C SER A 97 -5.82 40.41 -9.10
N ALA A 98 -4.77 40.34 -9.91
CA ALA A 98 -4.31 39.09 -10.49
C ALA A 98 -2.79 39.09 -10.55
N GLY A 99 -2.17 37.95 -10.25
CA GLY A 99 -0.72 37.86 -10.21
C GLY A 99 -0.18 36.49 -9.90
N ILE A 100 1.13 36.41 -9.75
CA ILE A 100 1.87 35.20 -9.45
C ILE A 100 2.57 35.40 -8.11
N GLN A 101 2.59 34.38 -7.28
CA GLN A 101 3.38 34.34 -6.05
C GLN A 101 4.23 33.08 -6.02
N GLN A 102 5.41 33.16 -5.41
CA GLN A 102 6.31 32.04 -5.27
C GLN A 102 7.06 32.11 -3.92
N LEU A 103 7.29 30.95 -3.32
CA LEU A 103 8.19 30.77 -2.18
C LEU A 103 9.46 30.08 -2.67
N THR A 104 10.63 30.62 -2.33
CA THR A 104 11.91 30.00 -2.65
C THR A 104 12.35 29.01 -1.57
N SER A 105 13.22 28.08 -1.93
CA SER A 105 13.82 27.09 -1.01
C SER A 105 14.66 27.69 0.12
N PHE A 106 15.02 28.98 0.02
CA PHE A 106 15.78 29.72 1.04
C PHE A 106 14.90 30.68 1.87
N GLY A 107 13.58 30.64 1.69
CA GLY A 107 12.61 31.33 2.55
C GLY A 107 12.21 32.75 2.11
N LEU A 108 12.53 33.15 0.88
CA LEU A 108 12.01 34.40 0.28
C LEU A 108 10.66 34.13 -0.37
N SER A 109 9.65 34.90 0.03
CA SER A 109 8.35 34.93 -0.64
C SER A 109 8.29 36.16 -1.54
N GLY A 110 8.00 35.94 -2.81
CA GLY A 110 7.80 37.00 -3.80
C GLY A 110 6.38 36.97 -4.34
N ARG A 111 5.77 38.15 -4.50
CA ARG A 111 4.47 38.32 -5.17
C ARG A 111 4.62 39.40 -6.24
N LEU A 112 4.22 39.09 -7.46
CA LEU A 112 4.11 40.04 -8.56
C LEU A 112 2.67 40.05 -9.03
N TYR A 113 1.99 41.17 -8.90
CA TYR A 113 0.58 41.27 -9.26
C TYR A 113 0.19 42.62 -9.80
N TYR A 114 -0.92 42.66 -10.52
CA TYR A 114 -1.58 43.87 -10.96
C TYR A 114 -2.87 44.04 -10.20
N GLN A 115 -3.10 45.25 -9.67
CA GLN A 115 -4.31 45.60 -8.93
C GLN A 115 -5.00 46.79 -9.58
N ILE A 116 -6.33 46.72 -9.66
CA ILE A 116 -7.20 47.79 -10.14
C ILE A 116 -8.28 47.99 -9.09
N ASP A 117 -8.29 49.16 -8.47
CA ASP A 117 -9.30 49.58 -7.51
C ASP A 117 -10.19 50.65 -8.16
N HIS A 118 -11.49 50.42 -8.22
CA HIS A 118 -12.49 51.41 -8.58
C HIS A 118 -13.15 51.93 -7.31
N ASN A 119 -12.96 53.22 -7.03
CA ASN A 119 -13.53 53.88 -5.87
C ASN A 119 -14.54 54.93 -6.33
N ASP A 120 -15.76 54.81 -5.82
CA ASP A 120 -16.85 55.76 -6.06
C ASP A 120 -17.31 56.34 -4.72
N ILE A 121 -17.08 57.64 -4.57
CA ILE A 121 -17.37 58.44 -3.39
C ILE A 121 -18.68 59.17 -3.66
N LEU A 122 -19.76 58.70 -3.04
CA LEU A 122 -21.10 59.25 -3.19
C LEU A 122 -21.33 60.35 -2.15
N ASN A 123 -21.81 61.51 -2.62
CA ASN A 123 -22.17 62.69 -1.83
C ASN A 123 -21.06 63.16 -0.87
N PRO A 124 -19.95 63.74 -1.38
CA PRO A 124 -18.98 64.41 -0.53
C PRO A 124 -19.63 65.61 0.18
N ARG A 125 -19.73 65.56 1.52
CA ARG A 125 -20.42 66.56 2.36
C ARG A 125 -19.59 67.82 2.63
N SER A 126 -18.34 67.88 2.16
CA SER A 126 -17.45 69.03 2.37
C SER A 126 -17.44 69.96 1.14
N PRO A 127 -18.04 71.16 1.22
CA PRO A 127 -18.12 72.10 0.09
C PRO A 127 -16.74 72.65 -0.33
N LEU A 128 -15.73 72.60 0.54
CA LEU A 128 -14.35 72.98 0.23
C LEU A 128 -13.61 71.90 -0.58
N VAL A 129 -13.97 70.62 -0.40
CA VAL A 129 -13.31 69.48 -1.08
C VAL A 129 -13.97 69.18 -2.42
N SER A 130 -15.30 69.28 -2.50
CA SER A 130 -16.04 69.08 -3.76
C SER A 130 -15.77 70.19 -4.79
N ALA A 131 -15.30 71.37 -4.36
CA ALA A 131 -14.93 72.50 -5.21
C ALA A 131 -13.41 72.59 -5.48
N ALA A 132 -12.60 71.67 -4.93
CA ALA A 132 -11.15 71.68 -5.12
C ALA A 132 -10.78 71.25 -6.55
N PRO A 133 -9.88 71.97 -7.25
CA PRO A 133 -9.39 71.56 -8.57
C PRO A 133 -8.75 70.17 -8.51
N GLY A 134 -9.24 69.23 -9.32
CA GLY A 134 -8.73 67.86 -9.37
C GLY A 134 -9.48 66.84 -8.49
N PHE A 135 -10.52 67.24 -7.76
CA PHE A 135 -11.41 66.29 -7.08
C PHE A 135 -12.27 65.53 -8.10
N THR A 136 -12.28 64.19 -7.98
CA THR A 136 -13.12 63.32 -8.81
C THR A 136 -13.84 62.34 -7.89
N SER A 137 -15.18 62.27 -7.99
CA SER A 137 -15.99 61.41 -7.12
C SER A 137 -15.79 59.93 -7.42
N SER A 138 -15.52 59.60 -8.69
CA SER A 138 -15.25 58.25 -9.16
C SER A 138 -13.88 58.21 -9.84
N PHE A 139 -13.01 57.31 -9.39
CA PHE A 139 -11.69 57.13 -9.97
C PHE A 139 -11.25 55.67 -9.95
N TYR A 140 -10.29 55.37 -10.83
CA TYR A 140 -9.59 54.09 -10.88
C TYR A 140 -8.15 54.28 -10.42
N ASP A 141 -7.73 53.46 -9.47
CA ASP A 141 -6.34 53.29 -9.05
C ASP A 141 -5.82 51.98 -9.63
N SER A 142 -4.88 52.07 -10.56
CA SER A 142 -4.24 50.90 -11.14
C SER A 142 -2.78 50.87 -10.72
N LYS A 143 -2.29 49.70 -10.27
CA LYS A 143 -0.91 49.54 -9.81
C LYS A 143 -0.35 48.13 -10.08
N PRO A 144 0.74 47.99 -10.85
CA PRO A 144 1.59 46.82 -10.76
C PRO A 144 2.37 46.88 -9.44
N VAL A 145 2.38 45.78 -8.70
CA VAL A 145 3.01 45.67 -7.38
C VAL A 145 3.95 44.47 -7.36
N ILE A 146 5.16 44.71 -6.85
CA ILE A 146 6.12 43.68 -6.47
C ILE A 146 6.25 43.72 -4.96
N GLU A 147 6.02 42.58 -4.30
CA GLU A 147 6.24 42.40 -2.86
C GLU A 147 7.27 41.31 -2.64
N LEU A 148 8.22 41.58 -1.74
CA LEU A 148 9.24 40.65 -1.29
C LEU A 148 9.16 40.56 0.22
N ASN A 149 9.13 39.34 0.76
CA ASN A 149 9.13 39.07 2.18
C ASN A 149 10.17 38.00 2.52
N LEU A 150 11.09 38.33 3.41
CA LEU A 150 12.17 37.46 3.84
C LEU A 150 12.13 37.29 5.36
N ASN A 151 11.91 36.06 5.81
CA ASN A 151 11.99 35.72 7.22
C ASN A 151 13.44 35.45 7.62
N LEU A 152 13.99 36.28 8.50
CA LEU A 152 15.40 36.26 8.87
C LEU A 152 15.72 35.32 10.02
N TRP A 153 14.73 34.92 10.83
CA TRP A 153 14.91 34.14 12.06
C TRP A 153 14.27 32.74 11.97
N ARG A 154 12.93 32.64 12.04
CA ARG A 154 12.17 31.38 12.01
C ARG A 154 12.42 30.55 10.74
N ASN A 155 12.37 31.16 9.57
CA ASN A 155 12.65 30.45 8.31
C ASN A 155 13.98 30.88 7.71
N ARG A 156 14.98 31.13 8.58
CA ARG A 156 16.30 31.55 8.15
C ARG A 156 16.88 30.57 7.14
N LEU A 157 17.27 31.08 5.97
CA LEU A 157 17.80 30.28 4.87
C LEU A 157 16.86 29.13 4.45
N GLY A 158 15.55 29.22 4.70
CA GLY A 158 14.57 28.23 4.28
C GLY A 158 14.57 26.94 5.11
N ARG A 159 15.04 26.96 6.37
CA ARG A 159 15.06 25.76 7.23
C ARG A 159 13.67 25.14 7.42
N GLU A 160 12.66 25.95 7.71
CA GLU A 160 11.27 25.51 7.88
C GLU A 160 10.71 25.01 6.54
N THR A 161 10.98 25.74 5.45
CA THR A 161 10.55 25.35 4.09
C THR A 161 11.14 24.01 3.67
N ARG A 162 12.46 23.82 3.78
CA ARG A 162 13.12 22.55 3.43
C ARG A 162 12.65 21.40 4.32
N ALA A 163 12.48 21.64 5.62
CA ALA A 163 11.92 20.62 6.50
C ALA A 163 10.49 20.24 6.09
N THR A 164 9.66 21.21 5.69
CA THR A 164 8.32 20.94 5.15
C THR A 164 8.38 20.11 3.86
N GLN A 165 9.31 20.40 2.96
CA GLN A 165 9.53 19.57 1.76
C GLN A 165 9.92 18.13 2.12
N THR A 166 10.87 17.95 3.04
CA THR A 166 11.28 16.63 3.51
C THR A 166 10.15 15.88 4.20
N LEU A 167 9.28 16.58 4.96
CA LEU A 167 8.11 15.99 5.61
C LEU A 167 7.12 15.46 4.57
N ILE A 168 6.78 16.26 3.55
CA ILE A 168 5.87 15.87 2.45
C ILE A 168 6.44 14.66 1.70
N GLU A 169 7.70 14.75 1.27
CA GLU A 169 8.37 13.67 0.55
C GLU A 169 8.42 12.38 1.36
N SER A 170 8.92 12.47 2.60
CA SER A 170 9.12 11.29 3.43
C SER A 170 7.79 10.67 3.85
N GLY A 171 6.75 11.47 4.12
CA GLY A 171 5.40 10.95 4.40
C GLY A 171 4.81 10.18 3.22
N ALA A 172 5.06 10.65 1.99
CA ALA A 172 4.67 9.93 0.79
C ALA A 172 5.49 8.61 0.64
N LEU A 173 6.80 8.65 0.86
CA LEU A 173 7.66 7.46 0.80
C LEU A 173 7.31 6.40 1.87
N VAL A 174 6.92 6.79 3.09
CA VAL A 174 6.41 5.87 4.12
C VAL A 174 5.25 5.05 3.58
N THR A 175 4.28 5.73 2.96
CA THR A 175 3.10 5.08 2.39
C THR A 175 3.48 4.19 1.20
N GLY A 176 4.34 4.70 0.31
CA GLY A 176 4.79 3.96 -0.88
C GLY A 176 5.48 2.65 -0.52
N TYR A 177 6.50 2.70 0.34
CA TYR A 177 7.24 1.52 0.76
C TYR A 177 6.41 0.58 1.64
N GLY A 178 5.53 1.12 2.50
CA GLY A 178 4.64 0.30 3.33
C GLY A 178 3.70 -0.57 2.49
N GLU A 179 3.08 0.02 1.45
CA GLU A 179 2.21 -0.74 0.55
C GLU A 179 3.00 -1.66 -0.40
N SER A 180 4.20 -1.28 -0.84
CA SER A 180 5.09 -2.19 -1.58
C SER A 180 5.41 -3.46 -0.78
N PHE A 181 5.70 -3.31 0.52
CA PHE A 181 5.93 -4.45 1.39
C PHE A 181 4.68 -5.33 1.53
N ARG A 182 3.49 -4.72 1.63
CA ARG A 182 2.22 -5.43 1.66
C ARG A 182 1.96 -6.24 0.39
N ILE A 183 2.34 -5.72 -0.78
CA ILE A 183 2.29 -6.45 -2.06
C ILE A 183 3.18 -7.70 -1.99
N LYS A 184 4.42 -7.56 -1.50
CA LYS A 184 5.35 -8.70 -1.32
C LYS A 184 4.79 -9.75 -0.35
N MET A 185 4.22 -9.31 0.77
CA MET A 185 3.60 -10.21 1.75
C MET A 185 2.40 -10.96 1.14
N THR A 186 1.58 -10.27 0.34
CA THR A 186 0.44 -10.89 -0.36
C THR A 186 0.91 -11.91 -1.40
N LYS A 187 1.99 -11.63 -2.14
CA LYS A 187 2.61 -12.60 -3.06
C LYS A 187 3.14 -13.84 -2.34
N ALA A 188 3.85 -13.65 -1.22
CA ALA A 188 4.35 -14.76 -0.41
C ALA A 188 3.22 -15.62 0.16
N GLN A 189 2.15 -14.98 0.64
CA GLN A 189 0.94 -15.68 1.11
C GLN A 189 0.27 -16.44 -0.03
N ALA A 190 0.16 -15.85 -1.22
CA ALA A 190 -0.39 -16.51 -2.39
C ALA A 190 0.44 -17.74 -2.78
N GLU A 191 1.77 -17.64 -2.81
CA GLU A 191 2.65 -18.78 -3.05
C GLU A 191 2.42 -19.90 -2.02
N ALA A 192 2.30 -19.58 -0.74
CA ALA A 192 1.96 -20.56 0.29
C ALA A 192 0.59 -21.23 0.07
N ILE A 193 -0.41 -20.46 -0.38
CA ILE A 193 -1.75 -20.99 -0.72
C ILE A 193 -1.69 -21.95 -1.92
N TYR A 194 -0.92 -21.61 -2.96
CA TYR A 194 -0.71 -22.47 -4.13
C TYR A 194 -0.16 -23.84 -3.71
N TRP A 195 0.91 -23.81 -2.90
CA TRP A 195 1.54 -25.04 -2.43
C TRP A 195 0.66 -25.82 -1.45
N ARG A 196 -0.12 -25.14 -0.60
CA ARG A 196 -1.10 -25.78 0.28
C ARG A 196 -2.11 -26.60 -0.51
N LEU A 197 -2.66 -26.06 -1.60
CA LEU A 197 -3.62 -26.78 -2.44
C LEU A 197 -2.96 -27.97 -3.17
N SER A 198 -1.76 -27.78 -3.73
CA SER A 198 -1.03 -28.88 -4.38
C SER A 198 -0.76 -30.05 -3.42
N LEU A 199 -0.32 -29.75 -2.19
CA LEU A 199 -0.04 -30.76 -1.15
C LEU A 199 -1.31 -31.35 -0.52
N ALA A 200 -2.41 -30.58 -0.42
CA ALA A 200 -3.70 -31.10 0.02
C ALA A 200 -4.24 -32.16 -0.96
N ARG A 201 -4.12 -31.92 -2.27
CA ARG A 201 -4.47 -32.89 -3.32
C ARG A 201 -3.61 -34.16 -3.24
N GLU A 202 -2.32 -34.02 -2.96
CA GLU A 202 -1.43 -35.16 -2.73
C GLU A 202 -1.85 -35.96 -1.49
N THR A 203 -2.23 -35.27 -0.40
CA THR A 203 -2.74 -35.90 0.82
C THR A 203 -4.03 -36.70 0.55
N VAL A 204 -4.96 -36.14 -0.22
CA VAL A 204 -6.18 -36.85 -0.65
C VAL A 204 -5.84 -38.10 -1.46
N ALA A 205 -4.85 -38.03 -2.36
CA ALA A 205 -4.41 -39.21 -3.12
C ALA A 205 -3.83 -40.30 -2.20
N VAL A 206 -2.96 -39.94 -1.25
CA VAL A 206 -2.41 -40.88 -0.25
C VAL A 206 -3.51 -41.52 0.60
N GLN A 207 -4.51 -40.74 1.03
CA GLN A 207 -5.61 -41.27 1.85
C GLN A 207 -6.57 -42.15 1.04
N LYS A 208 -6.83 -41.83 -0.24
CA LYS A 208 -7.60 -42.70 -1.14
C LYS A 208 -6.92 -44.06 -1.30
N ASP A 209 -5.61 -44.06 -1.51
CA ASP A 209 -4.84 -45.30 -1.59
C ASP A 209 -4.88 -46.09 -0.26
N SER A 210 -4.85 -45.40 0.88
CA SER A 210 -4.97 -46.04 2.19
C SER A 210 -6.35 -46.66 2.44
N VAL A 211 -7.45 -45.98 2.05
CA VAL A 211 -8.80 -46.56 2.08
C VAL A 211 -8.88 -47.80 1.18
N ALA A 212 -8.32 -47.74 -0.03
CA ALA A 212 -8.32 -48.86 -0.96
C ALA A 212 -7.54 -50.07 -0.41
N ARG A 213 -6.41 -49.84 0.28
CA ARG A 213 -5.64 -50.89 0.96
C ARG A 213 -6.39 -51.46 2.17
N ALA A 214 -6.94 -50.62 3.04
CA ALA A 214 -7.73 -51.07 4.19
C ALA A 214 -8.93 -51.92 3.76
N LYS A 215 -9.61 -51.55 2.66
CA LYS A 215 -10.69 -52.35 2.07
C LYS A 215 -10.20 -53.73 1.63
N LYS A 216 -9.06 -53.82 0.93
CA LYS A 216 -8.47 -55.10 0.52
C LYS A 216 -8.12 -55.99 1.72
N ILE A 217 -7.64 -55.41 2.82
CA ILE A 217 -7.29 -56.16 4.05
C ILE A 217 -8.56 -56.67 4.73
N ARG A 218 -9.60 -55.83 4.84
CA ARG A 218 -10.91 -56.24 5.34
C ARG A 218 -11.51 -57.38 4.52
N ASP A 219 -11.50 -57.27 3.20
CA ASP A 219 -12.03 -58.31 2.29
C ASP A 219 -11.21 -59.61 2.34
N TRP A 220 -9.93 -59.53 2.66
CA TRP A 220 -9.08 -60.70 2.87
C TRP A 220 -9.41 -61.40 4.21
N ASN A 221 -9.54 -60.65 5.30
CA ASN A 221 -9.95 -61.20 6.60
C ASN A 221 -11.37 -61.77 6.57
N ASP A 222 -12.31 -61.12 5.87
CA ASP A 222 -13.68 -61.60 5.69
C ASP A 222 -13.73 -62.96 4.98
N ARG A 223 -12.91 -63.15 3.93
CA ARG A 223 -12.78 -64.43 3.23
C ARG A 223 -12.18 -65.51 4.14
N ARG A 224 -11.15 -65.17 4.92
CA ARG A 224 -10.54 -66.11 5.87
C ARG A 224 -11.49 -66.51 6.99
N LEU A 225 -12.27 -65.57 7.53
CA LEU A 225 -13.28 -65.85 8.55
C LEU A 225 -14.36 -66.80 8.02
N ARG A 226 -14.84 -66.59 6.79
CA ARG A 226 -15.80 -67.50 6.12
C ARG A 226 -15.27 -68.92 5.93
N LEU A 227 -13.95 -69.06 5.78
CA LEU A 227 -13.26 -70.34 5.70
C LEU A 227 -12.81 -70.87 7.08
N GLN A 228 -13.19 -70.20 8.18
CA GLN A 228 -12.75 -70.52 9.54
C GLN A 228 -11.23 -70.51 9.74
N LEU A 229 -10.52 -69.71 8.93
CA LEU A 229 -9.06 -69.55 8.97
C LEU A 229 -8.61 -68.26 9.70
N ALA A 230 -9.53 -67.49 10.24
CA ALA A 230 -9.29 -66.27 11.01
C ALA A 230 -10.38 -66.10 12.09
N ASP A 231 -10.07 -65.34 13.14
CA ASP A 231 -11.04 -65.04 14.20
C ASP A 231 -11.91 -63.82 13.84
N ARG A 232 -13.08 -63.70 14.49
CA ARG A 232 -13.96 -62.55 14.32
C ARG A 232 -13.29 -61.24 14.75
N ALA A 233 -12.39 -61.28 15.74
CA ALA A 233 -11.63 -60.11 16.17
C ALA A 233 -10.79 -59.50 15.04
N ASP A 234 -10.18 -60.33 14.18
CA ASP A 234 -9.36 -59.87 13.04
C ASP A 234 -10.19 -59.11 12.00
N LEU A 235 -11.43 -59.58 11.76
CA LEU A 235 -12.36 -58.88 10.87
C LEU A 235 -12.79 -57.54 11.46
N LEU A 236 -13.19 -57.52 12.73
CA LEU A 236 -13.61 -56.29 13.41
C LEU A 236 -12.48 -55.25 13.46
N GLN A 237 -11.23 -55.68 13.66
CA GLN A 237 -10.07 -54.80 13.62
C GLN A 237 -9.87 -54.19 12.22
N ALA A 238 -10.01 -54.99 11.15
CA ALA A 238 -9.89 -54.49 9.79
C ALA A 238 -11.05 -53.57 9.39
N GLU A 239 -12.26 -53.82 9.90
CA GLU A 239 -13.42 -52.93 9.73
C GLU A 239 -13.23 -51.61 10.45
N ALA A 240 -12.77 -51.62 11.70
CA ALA A 240 -12.43 -50.40 12.44
C ALA A 240 -11.36 -49.57 11.73
N LEU A 241 -10.33 -50.22 11.17
CA LEU A 241 -9.32 -49.55 10.37
C LEU A 241 -9.90 -48.91 9.11
N LEU A 242 -10.74 -49.63 8.36
CA LEU A 242 -11.40 -49.08 7.17
C LEU A 242 -12.22 -47.83 7.50
N GLN A 243 -12.98 -47.86 8.59
CA GLN A 243 -13.75 -46.70 9.05
C GLN A 243 -12.83 -45.54 9.46
N ALA A 244 -11.73 -45.81 10.17
CA ALA A 244 -10.73 -44.80 10.49
C ALA A 244 -10.13 -44.16 9.23
N ARG A 245 -9.78 -44.97 8.22
CA ARG A 245 -9.28 -44.46 6.92
C ARG A 245 -10.33 -43.62 6.19
N ALA A 246 -11.60 -44.03 6.22
CA ALA A 246 -12.68 -43.29 5.59
C ALA A 246 -12.86 -41.91 6.24
N LEU A 247 -12.79 -41.84 7.58
CA LEU A 247 -12.84 -40.57 8.32
C LEU A 247 -11.65 -39.65 7.97
N GLU A 248 -10.43 -40.20 7.92
CA GLU A 248 -9.23 -39.44 7.57
C GLU A 248 -9.24 -38.97 6.10
N LEU A 249 -9.82 -39.76 5.19
CA LEU A 249 -10.05 -39.34 3.81
C LEU A 249 -11.05 -38.18 3.74
N GLN A 250 -12.16 -38.25 4.50
CA GLN A 250 -13.12 -37.16 4.54
C GLN A 250 -12.47 -35.86 5.03
N ALA A 251 -11.68 -35.92 6.11
CA ALA A 251 -10.94 -34.77 6.61
C ALA A 251 -9.95 -34.19 5.57
N ALA A 252 -9.30 -35.05 4.78
CA ALA A 252 -8.42 -34.61 3.71
C ALA A 252 -9.18 -33.92 2.56
N ILE A 253 -10.38 -34.41 2.22
CA ILE A 253 -11.27 -33.79 1.21
C ILE A 253 -11.75 -32.42 1.69
N ASP A 254 -12.12 -32.30 2.96
CA ASP A 254 -12.58 -31.03 3.55
C ASP A 254 -11.45 -29.98 3.54
N GLU A 255 -10.21 -30.39 3.84
CA GLU A 255 -9.02 -29.54 3.75
C GLU A 255 -8.69 -29.15 2.30
N GLU A 256 -8.82 -30.06 1.33
CA GLU A 256 -8.67 -29.74 -0.10
C GLU A 256 -9.71 -28.70 -0.54
N ALA A 257 -10.96 -28.84 -0.10
CA ALA A 257 -12.02 -27.88 -0.40
C ALA A 257 -11.72 -26.51 0.24
N ALA A 258 -11.23 -26.48 1.48
CA ALA A 258 -10.82 -25.25 2.14
C ALA A 258 -9.63 -24.58 1.43
N ALA A 259 -8.63 -25.36 1.01
CA ALA A 259 -7.49 -24.87 0.25
C ALA A 259 -7.91 -24.36 -1.15
N SER A 260 -8.88 -25.02 -1.79
CA SER A 260 -9.44 -24.60 -3.09
C SER A 260 -10.15 -23.26 -3.01
N ARG A 261 -10.95 -23.05 -1.95
CA ARG A 261 -11.56 -21.75 -1.66
C ARG A 261 -10.50 -20.67 -1.45
N ALA A 262 -9.51 -20.94 -0.60
CA ALA A 262 -8.43 -19.98 -0.34
C ALA A 262 -7.65 -19.62 -1.62
N PHE A 263 -7.41 -20.59 -2.50
CA PHE A 263 -6.77 -20.39 -3.80
C PHE A 263 -7.59 -19.47 -4.71
N ASN A 264 -8.90 -19.74 -4.84
CA ASN A 264 -9.80 -18.95 -5.65
C ASN A 264 -9.99 -17.52 -5.10
N THR A 265 -10.15 -17.38 -3.78
CA THR A 265 -10.15 -16.08 -3.09
C THR A 265 -8.87 -15.30 -3.37
N GLY A 266 -7.71 -15.98 -3.35
CA GLY A 266 -6.42 -15.39 -3.66
C GLY A 266 -6.39 -14.71 -5.04
N ARG A 267 -6.98 -15.34 -6.06
CA ARG A 267 -7.11 -14.81 -7.43
C ARG A 267 -8.37 -13.98 -7.69
N GLY A 268 -9.17 -13.69 -6.67
CA GLY A 268 -10.40 -12.90 -6.80
C GLY A 268 -11.52 -13.60 -7.59
N VAL A 269 -11.51 -14.94 -7.64
CA VAL A 269 -12.54 -15.74 -8.30
C VAL A 269 -13.49 -16.29 -7.24
N ASP A 270 -14.79 -16.07 -7.41
CA ASP A 270 -15.83 -16.63 -6.55
C ASP A 270 -16.21 -18.04 -7.04
N SER A 271 -15.47 -19.04 -6.55
CA SER A 271 -15.71 -20.46 -6.84
C SER A 271 -15.13 -21.32 -5.74
N ASP A 272 -15.80 -22.43 -5.43
CA ASP A 272 -15.34 -23.42 -4.46
C ASP A 272 -14.41 -24.48 -5.07
N ARG A 273 -14.33 -24.57 -6.41
CA ARG A 273 -13.59 -25.61 -7.12
C ARG A 273 -12.50 -25.02 -8.01
N VAL A 274 -11.39 -25.73 -8.06
CA VAL A 274 -10.26 -25.47 -8.98
C VAL A 274 -10.18 -26.66 -9.92
N SER A 275 -10.49 -26.48 -11.20
CA SER A 275 -10.49 -27.55 -12.21
C SER A 275 -9.12 -27.79 -12.83
N GLU A 276 -8.21 -26.81 -12.68
CA GLU A 276 -6.86 -26.84 -13.21
C GLU A 276 -6.00 -27.86 -12.45
N LYS A 277 -5.09 -28.54 -13.18
CA LYS A 277 -4.07 -29.39 -12.57
C LYS A 277 -2.93 -28.49 -12.08
N LEU A 278 -2.49 -28.70 -10.85
CA LEU A 278 -1.35 -27.97 -10.29
C LEU A 278 -0.10 -28.82 -10.43
N ILE A 279 1.03 -28.16 -10.64
CA ILE A 279 2.34 -28.81 -10.67
C ILE A 279 2.55 -29.53 -9.33
N LYS A 280 2.86 -30.82 -9.40
CA LYS A 280 3.24 -31.62 -8.23
C LYS A 280 4.61 -31.19 -7.74
N VAL A 281 4.77 -31.19 -6.43
CA VAL A 281 6.06 -30.85 -5.81
C VAL A 281 7.10 -31.92 -6.15
N ASP A 282 8.12 -31.56 -6.92
CA ASP A 282 9.26 -32.43 -7.19
C ASP A 282 10.22 -32.44 -5.98
N THR A 283 10.29 -33.60 -5.30
CA THR A 283 11.15 -33.82 -4.14
C THR A 283 12.64 -33.69 -4.46
N ILE A 284 13.07 -33.98 -5.69
CA ILE A 284 14.47 -33.90 -6.10
C ILE A 284 14.88 -32.44 -6.36
N ALA A 285 13.96 -31.63 -6.89
CA ALA A 285 14.17 -30.20 -7.07
C ALA A 285 14.28 -29.46 -5.72
N MET A 286 13.57 -29.92 -4.68
CA MET A 286 13.58 -29.30 -3.35
C MET A 286 14.93 -29.34 -2.65
N ASP A 287 15.71 -30.40 -2.83
CA ASP A 287 17.03 -30.51 -2.19
C ASP A 287 18.07 -29.54 -2.81
N ARG A 288 17.79 -29.04 -4.01
CA ARG A 288 18.62 -28.05 -4.71
C ARG A 288 18.23 -26.60 -4.41
N ILE A 289 17.14 -26.37 -3.68
CA ILE A 289 16.74 -25.01 -3.31
C ILE A 289 17.76 -24.42 -2.34
N THR A 290 18.27 -23.24 -2.69
CA THR A 290 19.18 -22.43 -1.89
C THR A 290 18.45 -21.22 -1.33
N ILE A 291 19.02 -20.63 -0.27
CA ILE A 291 18.50 -19.40 0.33
C ILE A 291 18.58 -18.30 -0.74
N PRO A 292 17.47 -17.59 -1.01
CA PRO A 292 17.46 -16.52 -2.01
C PRO A 292 18.33 -15.34 -1.56
N ALA A 293 18.83 -14.57 -2.54
CA ALA A 293 19.56 -13.34 -2.24
C ALA A 293 18.64 -12.32 -1.56
N ARG A 294 19.12 -11.70 -0.47
CA ARG A 294 18.41 -10.62 0.24
C ARG A 294 18.86 -9.25 -0.25
N ALA A 295 17.93 -8.30 -0.25
CA ALA A 295 18.25 -6.88 -0.36
C ALA A 295 18.92 -6.38 0.94
N PRO A 296 19.69 -5.28 0.90
CA PRO A 296 20.26 -4.67 2.09
C PRO A 296 19.20 -4.21 3.11
N MET A 297 18.13 -3.58 2.61
CA MET A 297 16.99 -3.11 3.41
C MET A 297 15.68 -3.57 2.78
N ARG A 298 14.85 -4.21 3.61
CA ARG A 298 13.48 -4.59 3.30
C ARG A 298 12.60 -3.33 3.22
N GLU A 299 11.51 -3.40 2.49
CA GLU A 299 10.66 -2.23 2.20
C GLU A 299 9.99 -1.64 3.44
N ASP A 300 9.66 -2.44 4.44
CA ASP A 300 9.20 -1.95 5.74
C ASP A 300 10.29 -1.17 6.51
N VAL A 301 11.56 -1.58 6.40
CA VAL A 301 12.69 -0.84 6.97
C VAL A 301 12.93 0.47 6.20
N LYS A 302 12.79 0.47 4.87
CA LYS A 302 12.80 1.70 4.07
C LYS A 302 11.65 2.64 4.45
N ALA A 303 10.47 2.09 4.73
CA ALA A 303 9.35 2.87 5.25
C ALA A 303 9.65 3.44 6.65
N ALA A 304 10.30 2.68 7.52
CA ALA A 304 10.73 3.15 8.84
C ALA A 304 11.82 4.24 8.75
N GLU A 305 12.76 4.13 7.81
CA GLU A 305 13.76 5.18 7.52
C GLU A 305 13.08 6.47 7.05
N ALA A 306 12.11 6.37 6.13
CA ALA A 306 11.32 7.51 5.70
C ALA A 306 10.49 8.10 6.86
N ALA A 307 9.92 7.26 7.74
CA ALA A 307 9.18 7.72 8.91
C ALA A 307 10.09 8.48 9.89
N GLN A 308 11.33 8.01 10.10
CA GLN A 308 12.34 8.72 10.86
C GLN A 308 12.63 10.09 10.23
N LYS A 309 12.90 10.15 8.92
CA LYS A 309 13.14 11.43 8.21
C LYS A 309 11.95 12.39 8.36
N ALA A 310 10.72 11.89 8.26
CA ALA A 310 9.50 12.67 8.47
C ALA A 310 9.42 13.23 9.91
N ALA A 311 9.70 12.41 10.92
CA ALA A 311 9.67 12.83 12.33
C ALA A 311 10.77 13.87 12.65
N VAL A 312 11.99 13.69 12.13
CA VAL A 312 13.07 14.68 12.26
C VAL A 312 12.68 15.99 11.57
N ALA A 313 12.10 15.92 10.39
CA ALA A 313 11.61 17.11 9.68
C ALA A 313 10.49 17.82 10.44
N SER A 314 9.51 17.08 10.97
CA SER A 314 8.44 17.60 11.85
C SER A 314 9.02 18.31 13.09
N THR A 315 10.06 17.74 13.70
CA THR A 315 10.78 18.34 14.82
C THR A 315 11.41 19.68 14.46
N VAL A 316 12.02 19.78 13.28
CA VAL A 316 12.57 21.05 12.78
C VAL A 316 11.45 22.07 12.57
N ILE A 317 10.35 21.69 11.92
CA ILE A 317 9.19 22.58 11.70
C ILE A 317 8.63 23.07 13.03
N GLY A 318 8.40 22.17 13.99
CA GLY A 318 7.90 22.49 15.32
C GLY A 318 8.82 23.42 16.10
N ARG A 319 10.14 23.23 16.00
CA ARG A 319 11.14 24.11 16.62
C ARG A 319 11.16 25.50 15.98
N GLU A 320 11.09 25.58 14.65
CA GLU A 320 11.07 26.86 13.93
C GLU A 320 9.76 27.61 14.16
N LYS A 321 8.60 26.94 14.11
CA LYS A 321 7.25 27.54 14.35
C LYS A 321 7.20 28.37 15.63
N ASN A 322 7.89 27.90 16.66
CA ASN A 322 7.93 28.47 18.00
C ASN A 322 9.05 29.50 18.21
N ARG A 323 9.87 29.78 17.19
CA ARG A 323 10.84 30.87 17.24
C ARG A 323 10.17 32.23 16.96
N PRO A 324 10.72 33.32 17.53
CA PRO A 324 10.30 34.65 17.13
C PRO A 324 10.52 34.85 15.62
N THR A 325 9.59 35.52 14.95
CA THR A 325 9.72 35.88 13.54
C THR A 325 10.24 37.30 13.43
N PHE A 326 11.29 37.49 12.63
CA PHE A 326 11.78 38.79 12.22
C PHE A 326 11.72 38.83 10.70
N ASP A 327 10.71 39.51 10.18
CA ASP A 327 10.40 39.52 8.75
C ASP A 327 10.83 40.87 8.17
N LEU A 328 11.69 40.84 7.16
CA LEU A 328 12.03 41.99 6.32
C LEU A 328 11.09 41.97 5.12
N PHE A 329 10.28 43.01 4.97
CA PHE A 329 9.39 43.14 3.83
C PHE A 329 9.70 44.40 3.03
N GLY A 330 9.55 44.30 1.73
CA GLY A 330 9.67 45.38 0.78
C GLY A 330 8.57 45.29 -0.26
N SER A 331 8.01 46.43 -0.65
CA SER A 331 7.05 46.51 -1.75
C SER A 331 7.34 47.72 -2.62
N VAL A 332 7.14 47.54 -3.91
CA VAL A 332 7.22 48.58 -4.92
C VAL A 332 5.95 48.54 -5.74
N ALA A 333 5.25 49.66 -5.80
CA ALA A 333 4.06 49.83 -6.63
C ALA A 333 4.25 51.05 -7.52
N LEU A 334 3.90 50.93 -8.80
CA LEU A 334 3.76 52.09 -9.68
C LEU A 334 2.29 52.49 -9.67
N ASN A 335 1.95 53.76 -9.44
CA ASN A 335 0.55 54.14 -9.30
C ASN A 335 0.09 54.96 -10.49
N GLY A 336 -1.07 54.59 -11.05
CA GLY A 336 -1.85 55.42 -11.95
C GLY A 336 -3.21 55.70 -11.34
N ARG A 337 -3.64 56.95 -11.36
CA ARG A 337 -4.95 57.38 -10.85
C ARG A 337 -5.63 58.25 -11.90
N ASP A 338 -6.79 57.78 -12.38
CA ASP A 338 -7.58 58.54 -13.34
C ASP A 338 -9.07 58.14 -13.27
N PRO A 339 -10.01 59.07 -13.53
CA PRO A 339 -11.43 58.75 -13.70
C PRO A 339 -11.73 57.72 -14.78
N ARG A 340 -10.85 57.58 -15.78
CA ARG A 340 -10.94 56.57 -16.84
C ARG A 340 -9.98 55.42 -16.55
N MET A 341 -10.51 54.21 -16.46
CA MET A 341 -9.71 53.00 -16.26
C MET A 341 -8.54 52.87 -17.25
N SER A 342 -8.75 53.13 -18.54
CA SER A 342 -7.69 53.02 -19.56
C SER A 342 -6.52 53.97 -19.32
N GLN A 343 -6.80 55.18 -18.85
CA GLN A 343 -5.79 56.18 -18.53
C GLN A 343 -5.08 55.84 -17.23
N SER A 344 -5.81 55.36 -16.22
CA SER A 344 -5.24 54.85 -14.96
C SER A 344 -4.26 53.70 -15.21
N VAL A 345 -4.64 52.75 -16.08
CA VAL A 345 -3.76 51.65 -16.51
C VAL A 345 -2.52 52.18 -17.24
N SER A 346 -2.69 53.09 -18.20
CA SER A 346 -1.56 53.67 -18.94
C SER A 346 -0.58 54.41 -18.03
N GLN A 347 -1.11 55.18 -17.07
CA GLN A 347 -0.30 55.90 -16.09
C GLN A 347 0.38 54.96 -15.09
N SER A 348 -0.20 53.79 -14.78
CA SER A 348 0.38 52.82 -13.83
C SER A 348 1.70 52.20 -14.28
N PHE A 349 2.07 52.32 -15.56
CA PHE A 349 3.37 51.89 -16.07
C PHE A 349 4.38 53.04 -16.20
N LYS A 350 3.99 54.27 -15.85
CA LYS A 350 4.89 55.42 -15.80
C LYS A 350 5.57 55.51 -14.44
N THR A 351 6.81 56.00 -14.43
CA THR A 351 7.63 56.14 -13.21
C THR A 351 7.36 57.46 -12.46
N GLU A 352 6.23 58.12 -12.72
CA GLU A 352 5.94 59.46 -12.20
C GLU A 352 5.47 59.43 -10.73
N ASN A 353 4.70 58.41 -10.34
CA ASN A 353 4.13 58.29 -8.99
C ASN A 353 4.41 56.92 -8.33
N PRO A 354 5.67 56.52 -8.12
CA PRO A 354 5.98 55.25 -7.48
C PRO A 354 5.76 55.30 -5.96
N THR A 355 5.24 54.22 -5.39
CA THR A 355 5.21 53.98 -3.94
C THR A 355 6.20 52.88 -3.60
N TYR A 356 7.08 53.16 -2.65
CA TYR A 356 8.00 52.20 -2.09
C TYR A 356 7.70 52.09 -0.59
N ALA A 357 7.61 50.86 -0.09
CA ALA A 357 7.55 50.62 1.34
C ALA A 357 8.55 49.54 1.71
N ALA A 358 9.36 49.79 2.73
CA ALA A 358 10.24 48.80 3.33
C ALA A 358 10.04 48.85 4.84
N GLY A 359 9.99 47.69 5.46
CA GLY A 359 9.75 47.61 6.89
C GLY A 359 10.22 46.29 7.46
N VAL A 360 10.26 46.26 8.79
CA VAL A 360 10.56 45.07 9.57
C VAL A 360 9.38 44.75 10.48
N LYS A 361 9.08 43.47 10.64
CA LYS A 361 8.03 43.00 11.54
C LYS A 361 8.62 41.98 12.50
N LEU A 362 8.53 42.28 13.80
CA LEU A 362 8.90 41.36 14.87
C LEU A 362 7.62 40.76 15.50
N THR A 363 7.53 39.44 15.53
CA THR A 363 6.48 38.72 16.28
C THR A 363 7.13 37.71 17.20
N MET A 364 6.83 37.77 18.50
CA MET A 364 7.46 36.91 19.51
C MET A 364 6.40 36.31 20.45
N PRO A 365 6.33 34.97 20.58
CA PRO A 365 5.54 34.36 21.64
C PRO A 365 6.20 34.62 23.00
N LEU A 366 5.40 34.93 24.03
CA LEU A 366 5.90 35.35 25.36
C LEU A 366 5.85 34.24 26.42
N ASP A 367 5.21 33.10 26.12
CA ASP A 367 5.12 31.96 27.04
C ASP A 367 6.37 31.07 26.95
N PHE A 368 7.45 31.51 27.61
CA PHE A 368 8.73 30.81 27.57
C PHE A 368 8.72 29.42 28.22
N GLY A 369 7.83 29.19 29.19
CA GLY A 369 7.68 27.89 29.85
C GLY A 369 7.14 26.85 28.87
N ALA A 370 5.98 27.13 28.27
CA ALA A 370 5.39 26.23 27.28
C ALA A 370 6.30 26.03 26.05
N LEU A 371 7.01 27.08 25.61
CA LEU A 371 7.96 26.97 24.50
C LEU A 371 9.15 26.03 24.80
N SER A 372 9.60 25.97 26.05
CA SER A 372 10.64 25.04 26.48
C SER A 372 10.15 23.60 26.42
N ASP A 373 8.98 23.33 27.02
CA ASP A 373 8.39 22.00 27.08
C ASP A 373 8.08 21.45 25.68
N VAL A 374 7.53 22.29 24.80
CA VAL A 374 7.25 21.91 23.42
C VAL A 374 8.54 21.60 22.64
N ARG A 375 9.61 22.38 22.85
CA ARG A 375 10.91 22.12 22.21
C ARG A 375 11.52 20.81 22.66
N GLU A 376 11.40 20.49 23.95
CA GLU A 376 11.84 19.22 24.50
C GLU A 376 10.99 18.07 23.96
N GLY A 377 9.67 18.23 23.90
CA GLY A 377 8.73 17.26 23.34
C GLY A 377 9.10 16.84 21.91
N TYR A 378 9.34 17.82 21.02
CA TYR A 378 9.82 17.52 19.67
C TYR A 378 11.20 16.85 19.65
N GLY A 379 12.09 17.16 20.60
CA GLY A 379 13.36 16.45 20.74
C GLY A 379 13.16 14.96 21.05
N ARG A 380 12.33 14.66 22.06
CA ARG A 380 12.00 13.29 22.45
C ARG A 380 11.28 12.51 21.35
N GLU A 381 10.43 13.18 20.56
CA GLU A 381 9.76 12.58 19.40
C GLU A 381 10.76 12.16 18.32
N SER A 382 11.72 13.03 18.00
CA SER A 382 12.82 12.71 17.07
C SER A 382 13.65 11.53 17.55
N ASP A 383 14.07 11.54 18.82
CA ASP A 383 14.88 10.46 19.40
C ASP A 383 14.11 9.12 19.40
N GLY A 384 12.82 9.15 19.74
CA GLY A 384 11.94 7.99 19.64
C GLY A 384 11.82 7.45 18.22
N ALA A 385 11.77 8.32 17.22
CA ALA A 385 11.74 7.91 15.81
C ALA A 385 13.06 7.26 15.36
N VAL A 386 14.22 7.76 15.83
CA VAL A 386 15.53 7.13 15.58
C VAL A 386 15.58 5.73 16.20
N LEU A 387 15.20 5.60 17.46
CA LEU A 387 15.18 4.30 18.16
C LEU A 387 14.23 3.30 17.49
N ASN A 388 13.09 3.76 16.97
CA ASN A 388 12.17 2.91 16.22
C ASN A 388 12.80 2.40 14.91
N PHE A 389 13.53 3.25 14.19
CA PHE A 389 14.26 2.82 12.99
C PHE A 389 15.37 1.80 13.31
N GLU A 390 16.19 2.08 14.33
CA GLU A 390 17.23 1.15 14.79
C GLU A 390 16.66 -0.21 15.20
N ARG A 391 15.53 -0.20 15.91
CA ARG A 391 14.80 -1.42 16.27
C ARG A 391 14.34 -2.18 15.02
N ARG A 392 13.80 -1.51 14.00
CA ARG A 392 13.38 -2.16 12.74
C ARG A 392 14.54 -2.78 11.99
N LEU A 393 15.69 -2.12 11.96
CA LEU A 393 16.91 -2.66 11.37
C LEU A 393 17.39 -3.91 12.13
N PHE A 394 17.38 -3.86 13.47
CA PHE A 394 17.71 -5.01 14.30
C PHE A 394 16.74 -6.19 14.08
N GLU A 395 15.43 -5.92 14.05
CA GLU A 395 14.39 -6.92 13.77
C GLU A 395 14.61 -7.58 12.41
N GLN A 396 14.92 -6.82 11.36
CA GLN A 396 15.22 -7.37 10.03
C GLN A 396 16.37 -8.38 10.07
N GLU A 397 17.48 -8.03 10.73
CA GLU A 397 18.65 -8.92 10.83
C GLU A 397 18.34 -10.16 11.65
N ARG A 398 17.63 -10.00 12.77
CA ARG A 398 17.26 -11.12 13.64
C ARG A 398 16.30 -12.08 12.95
N ASP A 399 15.28 -11.54 12.29
CA ASP A 399 14.30 -12.31 11.54
C ASP A 399 14.97 -13.06 10.37
N TRP A 400 15.89 -12.42 9.65
CA TRP A 400 16.62 -13.07 8.55
C TRP A 400 17.49 -14.23 9.05
N ALA A 401 18.20 -14.04 10.16
CA ALA A 401 19.01 -15.09 10.77
C ALA A 401 18.16 -16.27 11.27
N ASP A 402 17.03 -15.98 11.91
CA ASP A 402 16.07 -16.99 12.36
C ASP A 402 15.44 -17.75 11.19
N LEU A 403 14.97 -17.05 10.14
CA LEU A 403 14.45 -17.66 8.93
C LEU A 403 15.49 -18.55 8.25
N SER A 404 16.73 -18.08 8.12
CA SER A 404 17.84 -18.85 7.52
C SER A 404 18.10 -20.15 8.29
N THR A 405 18.04 -20.08 9.63
CA THR A 405 18.21 -21.25 10.50
C THR A 405 17.05 -22.21 10.35
N LYS A 406 15.81 -21.71 10.45
CA LYS A 406 14.58 -22.50 10.27
C LYS A 406 14.50 -23.18 8.90
N PHE A 407 14.96 -22.50 7.84
CA PHE A 407 15.02 -23.08 6.50
C PHE A 407 16.00 -24.25 6.41
N ASN A 408 17.20 -24.09 6.96
CA ASN A 408 18.18 -25.18 7.01
C ASN A 408 17.68 -26.35 7.87
N ASP A 409 17.01 -26.07 8.98
CA ASP A 409 16.38 -27.09 9.83
C ASP A 409 15.25 -27.82 9.11
N ALA A 410 14.36 -27.08 8.43
CA ALA A 410 13.27 -27.64 7.64
C ALA A 410 13.79 -28.50 6.48
N LYS A 411 14.88 -28.08 5.83
CA LYS A 411 15.56 -28.88 4.79
C LYS A 411 16.08 -30.20 5.34
N ARG A 412 16.75 -30.17 6.51
CA ARG A 412 17.20 -31.39 7.20
C ARG A 412 16.03 -32.29 7.61
N ARG A 413 14.95 -31.71 8.14
CA ARG A 413 13.71 -32.45 8.47
C ARG A 413 13.10 -33.13 7.25
N LEU A 414 13.08 -32.46 6.09
CA LEU A 414 12.59 -33.04 4.85
C LEU A 414 13.44 -34.23 4.40
N GLN A 415 14.77 -34.10 4.44
CA GLN A 415 15.68 -35.21 4.12
C GLN A 415 15.46 -36.43 5.03
N LEU A 416 15.31 -36.21 6.34
CA LEU A 416 15.00 -37.28 7.29
C LEU A 416 13.62 -37.91 7.03
N ALA A 417 12.61 -37.09 6.71
CA ALA A 417 11.27 -37.59 6.37
C ALA A 417 11.25 -38.43 5.10
N LEU A 418 12.03 -38.05 4.07
CA LEU A 418 12.21 -38.83 2.85
C LEU A 418 12.87 -40.18 3.14
N GLY A 419 13.94 -40.19 3.94
CA GLY A 419 14.60 -41.43 4.36
C GLY A 419 13.67 -42.33 5.17
N MET A 420 12.90 -41.74 6.10
CA MET A 420 11.90 -42.47 6.88
C MET A 420 10.81 -43.08 6.00
N GLU A 421 10.27 -42.35 5.02
CA GLU A 421 9.27 -42.88 4.09
C GLU A 421 9.80 -44.06 3.29
N ALA A 422 11.02 -43.96 2.76
CA ALA A 422 11.65 -45.02 2.00
C ALA A 422 11.81 -46.31 2.82
N VAL A 423 12.33 -46.20 4.04
CA VAL A 423 12.53 -47.36 4.93
C VAL A 423 11.20 -47.95 5.39
N GLN A 424 10.20 -47.12 5.74
CA GLN A 424 8.89 -47.62 6.15
C GLN A 424 8.14 -48.28 4.98
N LYS A 425 8.34 -47.81 3.75
CA LYS A 425 7.81 -48.46 2.55
C LYS A 425 8.39 -49.85 2.37
N GLU A 426 9.71 -49.98 2.42
CA GLU A 426 10.40 -51.27 2.27
C GLU A 426 9.97 -52.25 3.37
N LYS A 427 9.88 -51.77 4.62
CA LYS A 427 9.37 -52.54 5.76
C LYS A 427 7.94 -53.03 5.55
N TYR A 428 7.05 -52.15 5.08
CA TYR A 428 5.66 -52.51 4.76
C TYR A 428 5.58 -53.55 3.65
N ASP A 429 6.32 -53.35 2.55
CA ASP A 429 6.30 -54.24 1.39
C ASP A 429 6.84 -55.64 1.74
N HIS A 430 7.93 -55.71 2.51
CA HIS A 430 8.49 -56.97 3.00
C HIS A 430 7.50 -57.74 3.89
N GLU A 431 6.80 -57.05 4.79
CA GLU A 431 5.88 -57.69 5.73
C GLU A 431 4.58 -58.12 5.06
N ARG A 432 4.14 -57.36 4.07
CA ARG A 432 3.05 -57.79 3.18
C ARG A 432 3.39 -59.10 2.48
N ASP A 433 4.63 -59.27 2.01
CA ASP A 433 5.09 -60.51 1.38
C ASP A 433 5.33 -61.66 2.38
N ARG A 434 5.62 -61.36 3.66
CA ARG A 434 5.59 -62.38 4.72
C ARG A 434 4.18 -62.86 5.01
N LEU A 435 3.18 -61.97 4.97
CA LEU A 435 1.78 -62.30 5.23
C LEU A 435 1.19 -63.21 4.16
N THR A 436 1.50 -62.96 2.88
CA THR A 436 1.09 -63.84 1.78
C THR A 436 1.64 -65.26 1.92
N ARG A 437 2.79 -65.41 2.59
CA ARG A 437 3.43 -66.70 2.91
C ARG A 437 3.05 -67.28 4.28
N GLY A 438 2.14 -66.64 5.01
CA GLY A 438 1.68 -67.08 6.33
C GLY A 438 2.74 -66.97 7.44
N ARG A 439 3.79 -66.16 7.25
CA ARG A 439 4.92 -66.03 8.18
C ARG A 439 4.82 -64.85 9.14
N THR A 440 3.72 -64.11 9.13
CA THR A 440 3.45 -62.95 10.01
C THR A 440 1.95 -62.83 10.25
N VAL A 441 1.54 -61.92 11.13
CA VAL A 441 0.14 -61.70 11.52
C VAL A 441 -0.44 -60.47 10.83
N THR A 442 -1.76 -60.47 10.59
CA THR A 442 -2.46 -59.32 9.98
C THR A 442 -2.25 -58.04 10.76
N PHE A 443 -2.26 -58.12 12.09
CA PHE A 443 -1.99 -57.01 13.01
C PHE A 443 -0.69 -56.27 12.67
N GLN A 444 0.39 -57.01 12.36
CA GLN A 444 1.70 -56.44 12.09
C GLN A 444 1.75 -55.70 10.76
N VAL A 445 1.06 -56.23 9.74
CA VAL A 445 0.91 -55.54 8.44
C VAL A 445 0.07 -54.28 8.57
N LEU A 446 -1.01 -54.30 9.37
CA LEU A 446 -1.81 -53.11 9.65
C LEU A 446 -0.98 -52.02 10.33
N GLN A 447 -0.17 -52.40 11.32
CA GLN A 447 0.70 -51.48 12.03
C GLN A 447 1.75 -50.86 11.09
N PHE A 448 2.34 -51.64 10.19
CA PHE A 448 3.35 -51.10 9.26
C PHE A 448 2.75 -50.29 8.12
N GLU A 449 1.51 -50.58 7.71
CA GLU A 449 0.78 -49.70 6.81
C GLU A 449 0.52 -48.33 7.47
N GLN A 450 0.13 -48.35 8.74
CA GLN A 450 -0.05 -47.14 9.56
C GLN A 450 1.24 -46.34 9.65
N ASP A 451 2.36 -46.98 9.96
CA ASP A 451 3.69 -46.35 10.06
C ASP A 451 4.11 -45.74 8.71
N TYR A 452 3.99 -46.49 7.61
CA TYR A 452 4.32 -46.00 6.27
C TYR A 452 3.47 -44.79 5.91
N ARG A 453 2.15 -44.87 6.05
CA ARG A 453 1.28 -43.74 5.74
C ARG A 453 1.61 -42.51 6.60
N ASN A 454 1.83 -42.69 7.89
CA ASN A 454 2.22 -41.59 8.79
C ASN A 454 3.54 -40.95 8.32
N SER A 455 4.48 -41.73 7.79
CA SER A 455 5.72 -41.20 7.21
C SER A 455 5.48 -40.39 5.92
N GLN A 456 4.54 -40.81 5.06
CA GLN A 456 4.16 -40.04 3.86
C GLN A 456 3.55 -38.68 4.26
N LEU A 457 2.66 -38.67 5.25
CA LEU A 457 2.07 -37.44 5.77
C LEU A 457 3.12 -36.53 6.42
N ALA A 458 4.11 -37.11 7.11
CA ALA A 458 5.23 -36.37 7.68
C ALA A 458 6.09 -35.72 6.58
N ARG A 459 6.37 -36.41 5.47
CA ARG A 459 7.04 -35.80 4.31
C ARG A 459 6.26 -34.61 3.77
N ILE A 460 4.95 -34.79 3.49
CA ILE A 460 4.09 -33.74 2.92
C ILE A 460 4.09 -32.49 3.83
N ARG A 461 4.02 -32.69 5.16
CA ARG A 461 4.10 -31.57 6.13
C ARG A 461 5.46 -30.86 6.10
N SER A 462 6.56 -31.61 6.06
CA SER A 462 7.91 -31.03 5.95
C SER A 462 8.11 -30.26 4.64
N GLN A 463 7.51 -30.72 3.53
CA GLN A 463 7.51 -30.00 2.26
C GLN A 463 6.73 -28.68 2.35
N ALA A 464 5.54 -28.71 2.95
CA ALA A 464 4.72 -27.51 3.16
C ALA A 464 5.47 -26.45 3.98
N GLU A 465 6.15 -26.88 5.05
CA GLU A 465 6.95 -26.01 5.90
C GLU A 465 8.08 -25.35 5.11
N LEU A 466 8.88 -26.13 4.38
CA LEU A 466 10.01 -25.63 3.60
C LEU A 466 9.55 -24.61 2.53
N LEU A 467 8.48 -24.90 1.81
CA LEU A 467 7.93 -24.01 0.78
C LEU A 467 7.38 -22.71 1.37
N THR A 468 6.73 -22.78 2.54
CA THR A 468 6.24 -21.59 3.24
C THR A 468 7.39 -20.71 3.71
N LEU A 469 8.46 -21.31 4.24
CA LEU A 469 9.68 -20.58 4.63
C LEU A 469 10.35 -19.93 3.42
N LEU A 470 10.41 -20.64 2.28
CA LEU A 470 10.94 -20.09 1.04
C LEU A 470 10.14 -18.88 0.55
N ALA A 471 8.80 -18.98 0.55
CA ALA A 471 7.92 -17.87 0.19
C ALA A 471 8.15 -16.65 1.10
N ASN A 472 8.28 -16.86 2.41
CA ASN A 472 8.58 -15.80 3.37
C ASN A 472 9.96 -15.17 3.12
N MET A 473 10.98 -15.97 2.81
CA MET A 473 12.32 -15.45 2.49
C MET A 473 12.33 -14.56 1.24
N LYS A 474 11.50 -14.88 0.24
CA LYS A 474 11.36 -14.04 -0.96
C LYS A 474 10.87 -12.62 -0.66
N THR A 475 10.23 -12.37 0.49
CA THR A 475 9.84 -11.00 0.90
C THR A 475 11.03 -10.08 1.18
N TYR A 476 12.21 -10.65 1.44
CA TYR A 476 13.47 -9.92 1.64
C TYR A 476 14.22 -9.64 0.33
N GLY A 477 13.81 -10.25 -0.78
CA GLY A 477 14.41 -10.03 -2.09
C GLY A 477 13.97 -8.70 -2.71
N ASP A 478 14.81 -8.17 -3.60
CA ASP A 478 14.37 -7.13 -4.54
C ASP A 478 13.43 -7.75 -5.58
N ALA A 479 12.40 -7.00 -5.97
CA ALA A 479 11.54 -7.43 -7.07
C ALA A 479 12.39 -7.44 -8.36
N LYS A 480 12.69 -8.63 -8.86
CA LYS A 480 13.08 -8.81 -10.26
C LYS A 480 11.85 -9.08 -11.09
#